data_AF-A0A9W7SWL2-F1
#
_entry.id   AF-A0A9W7SWL2-F1
#
_cell.length_a   1.000
_cell.length_b   1.000
_cell.length_c   1.000
_cell.angle_alpha   90.00
_cell.angle_beta   90.00
_cell.angle_gamma   90.00
#
_symmetry.space_group_name_H-M   'P 1'
#
loop_
_entity.id
_entity.type
_entity.pdbx_description
1 polymer ?
#
loop_
_entity_poly.entity_id
_entity_poly.type
_entity_poly.pdbx_seq_one_letter_code
_entity_poly.pdbx_strand_id
1 'polypeptide(L)'
;MPTPESRDRTERAKRPGRSATVDEYISHELSAAPVAEPSIGSTIAAGGRKTKNAKDLQKDADRREYEETNLVRLPAASKKEKGRQAARDRGGGFGGEEWKGLGESVDRIGDLTRRKGRDSALDKSRKRTSWAVEDGPRGSGMGDAFEVKRRRLAKKRGR
;
A
#
# COMPACT_ATOMS: atom_id res chain seq x y z
N MET A 1 12.73 -3.77 -32.85
CA MET A 1 12.11 -2.76 -31.96
C MET A 1 12.69 -2.94 -30.57
N PRO A 2 13.43 -1.99 -29.99
CA PRO A 2 13.91 -2.11 -28.60
C PRO A 2 12.80 -1.61 -27.64
N THR A 3 12.43 -2.42 -26.66
CA THR A 3 11.40 -2.11 -25.65
C THR A 3 11.98 -1.26 -24.50
N PRO A 4 11.19 -0.33 -23.91
CA PRO A 4 11.68 0.64 -22.92
C PRO A 4 11.71 0.11 -21.47
N GLU A 5 12.14 -1.12 -21.20
CA GLU A 5 12.03 -1.72 -19.85
C GLU A 5 13.08 -1.24 -18.82
N SER A 6 14.14 -0.56 -19.25
CA SER A 6 15.29 -0.29 -18.36
C SER A 6 15.11 0.92 -17.42
N ARG A 7 14.22 1.87 -17.74
CA ARG A 7 14.03 3.09 -16.94
C ARG A 7 13.18 2.87 -15.68
N ASP A 8 12.23 1.94 -15.71
CA ASP A 8 11.36 1.69 -14.55
C ASP A 8 12.08 1.03 -13.37
N ARG A 9 13.15 0.27 -13.63
CA ARG A 9 13.83 -0.51 -12.60
C ARG A 9 14.59 0.37 -11.59
N THR A 10 15.15 1.49 -12.06
CA THR A 10 15.95 2.42 -11.24
C THR A 10 15.06 3.38 -10.45
N GLU A 11 13.91 3.79 -10.99
CA GLU A 11 12.91 4.57 -10.24
C GLU A 11 12.17 3.73 -9.19
N ARG A 12 11.86 2.46 -9.49
CA ARG A 12 11.20 1.57 -8.54
C ARG A 12 12.06 1.26 -7.32
N ALA A 13 13.38 1.24 -7.47
CA ALA A 13 14.33 1.08 -6.37
C ALA A 13 14.35 2.28 -5.39
N LYS A 14 13.89 3.46 -5.83
CA LYS A 14 13.86 4.69 -5.00
C LYS A 14 12.55 4.91 -4.26
N ARG A 15 11.49 4.15 -4.59
CA ARG A 15 10.21 4.23 -3.88
C ARG A 15 10.27 3.28 -2.68
N PRO A 16 9.89 3.73 -1.46
CA PRO A 16 9.71 2.81 -0.35
C PRO A 16 8.78 1.69 -0.81
N GLY A 17 9.21 0.44 -0.61
CA GLY A 17 8.50 -0.73 -1.13
C GLY A 17 7.05 -0.72 -0.64
N ARG A 18 6.12 -1.08 -1.52
CA ARG A 18 4.69 -1.21 -1.16
C ARG A 18 4.57 -2.15 0.04
N SER A 19 3.95 -1.69 1.13
CA SER A 19 3.67 -2.51 2.30
C SER A 19 2.39 -3.30 2.06
N ALA A 20 2.49 -4.63 2.08
CA ALA A 20 1.36 -5.53 1.85
C ALA A 20 0.16 -5.24 2.78
N THR A 21 0.42 -4.94 4.06
CA THR A 21 -0.62 -4.65 5.05
C THR A 21 -1.39 -3.35 4.77
N VAL A 22 -0.71 -2.32 4.26
CA VAL A 22 -1.38 -1.07 3.86
C VAL A 22 -2.20 -1.29 2.59
N ASP A 23 -1.68 -2.08 1.64
CA ASP A 23 -2.43 -2.42 0.42
C ASP A 23 -3.70 -3.22 0.78
N GLU A 24 -3.60 -4.19 1.70
CA GLU A 24 -4.75 -4.96 2.23
C GLU A 24 -5.77 -4.04 2.94
N TYR A 25 -5.31 -3.11 3.78
CA TYR A 25 -6.19 -2.15 4.45
C TYR A 25 -6.90 -1.22 3.45
N ILE A 26 -6.19 -0.75 2.42
CA ILE A 26 -6.80 0.08 1.38
C ILE A 26 -7.86 -0.70 0.61
N SER A 27 -7.58 -1.95 0.23
CA SER A 27 -8.52 -2.74 -0.58
C SER A 27 -9.75 -3.20 0.18
N HIS A 28 -9.62 -3.56 1.45
CA HIS A 28 -10.72 -4.11 2.25
C HIS A 28 -11.52 -3.06 3.03
N GLU A 29 -10.85 -2.04 3.60
CA GLU A 29 -11.48 -1.13 4.55
C GLU A 29 -11.76 0.27 3.96
N LEU A 30 -10.84 0.82 3.17
CA LEU A 30 -10.98 2.17 2.61
C LEU A 30 -11.70 2.20 1.26
N SER A 31 -11.52 1.16 0.46
CA SER A 31 -12.08 1.08 -0.88
C SER A 31 -13.53 0.60 -0.83
N ALA A 32 -14.43 1.34 -1.47
CA ALA A 32 -15.82 0.91 -1.68
C ALA A 32 -15.97 -0.11 -2.82
N ALA A 33 -14.89 -0.44 -3.54
CA ALA A 33 -14.93 -1.40 -4.63
C ALA A 33 -14.99 -2.85 -4.10
N PRO A 34 -15.86 -3.71 -4.66
CA PRO A 34 -15.92 -5.11 -4.24
C PRO A 34 -14.65 -5.86 -4.65
N VAL A 35 -14.14 -6.70 -3.76
CA VAL A 35 -12.99 -7.57 -4.00
C VAL A 35 -13.48 -8.94 -4.49
N ALA A 36 -12.83 -9.49 -5.51
CA ALA A 36 -13.18 -10.82 -6.03
C ALA A 36 -12.67 -11.91 -5.09
N GLU A 37 -13.57 -12.55 -4.36
CA GLU A 37 -13.25 -13.70 -3.51
C GLU A 37 -13.33 -15.03 -4.30
N PRO A 38 -12.37 -15.94 -4.08
CA PRO A 38 -12.42 -17.27 -4.69
C PRO A 38 -13.54 -18.11 -4.07
N SER A 39 -14.05 -19.08 -4.83
CA SER A 39 -14.95 -20.10 -4.29
C SER A 39 -14.26 -20.88 -3.16
N ILE A 40 -14.99 -21.16 -2.07
CA ILE A 40 -14.48 -21.77 -0.82
C ILE A 40 -13.66 -23.05 -1.09
N GLY A 41 -14.12 -23.91 -2.00
CA GLY A 41 -13.44 -25.18 -2.31
C GLY A 41 -12.22 -25.05 -3.23
N SER A 42 -12.06 -23.92 -3.93
CA SER A 42 -11.04 -23.74 -4.96
C SER A 42 -9.64 -23.43 -4.41
N THR A 43 -9.57 -22.98 -3.15
CA THR A 43 -8.33 -22.64 -2.45
C THR A 43 -7.69 -23.84 -1.76
N ILE A 44 -8.42 -24.94 -1.60
CA ILE A 44 -7.94 -26.15 -0.94
C ILE A 44 -6.98 -26.90 -1.88
N ALA A 45 -5.78 -27.16 -1.38
CA ALA A 45 -4.73 -27.88 -2.11
C ALA A 45 -4.37 -29.20 -1.40
N ALA A 46 -3.89 -30.17 -2.21
CA ALA A 46 -3.40 -31.46 -1.72
C ALA A 46 -4.39 -32.20 -0.79
N GLY A 47 -5.69 -32.11 -1.08
CA GLY A 47 -6.74 -32.78 -0.32
C GLY A 47 -6.94 -32.24 1.10
N GLY A 48 -6.71 -30.94 1.33
CA GLY A 48 -6.90 -30.32 2.65
C GLY A 48 -5.62 -30.14 3.46
N ARG A 49 -4.48 -30.71 3.00
CA ARG A 49 -3.20 -30.55 3.69
C ARG A 49 -2.63 -29.14 3.61
N LYS A 50 -3.07 -28.36 2.62
CA LYS A 50 -2.63 -26.99 2.39
C LYS A 50 -3.81 -26.15 1.90
N THR A 51 -3.86 -24.90 2.32
CA THR A 51 -4.74 -23.88 1.75
C THR A 51 -3.86 -22.91 0.96
N LYS A 52 -4.36 -22.43 -0.18
CA LYS A 52 -3.66 -21.43 -1.00
C LYS A 52 -3.91 -20.04 -0.44
N ASN A 53 -2.85 -19.25 -0.36
CA ASN A 53 -2.93 -17.84 0.01
C ASN A 53 -3.21 -16.97 -1.22
N ALA A 54 -3.64 -15.71 -1.02
CA ALA A 54 -3.93 -14.76 -2.10
C ALA A 54 -2.78 -14.62 -3.12
N LYS A 55 -1.52 -14.60 -2.64
CA LYS A 55 -0.33 -14.55 -3.50
C LYS A 55 -0.14 -15.80 -4.35
N ASP A 56 -0.48 -16.97 -3.83
CA ASP A 56 -0.32 -18.22 -4.58
C ASP A 56 -1.45 -18.38 -5.60
N LEU A 57 -2.64 -17.88 -5.28
CA LEU A 57 -3.74 -17.76 -6.25
C LEU A 57 -3.37 -16.83 -7.41
N GLN A 58 -2.74 -15.69 -7.13
CA GLN A 58 -2.24 -14.79 -8.17
C GLN A 58 -1.20 -15.47 -9.06
N LYS A 59 -0.20 -16.15 -8.48
CA LYS A 59 0.79 -16.90 -9.29
C LYS A 59 0.16 -18.00 -10.13
N ASP A 60 -0.84 -18.70 -9.59
CA ASP A 60 -1.56 -19.74 -10.33
C ASP A 60 -2.39 -19.14 -11.47
N ALA A 61 -2.99 -17.97 -11.26
CA ALA A 61 -3.69 -17.21 -12.30
C ALA A 61 -2.72 -16.74 -13.39
N ASP A 62 -1.59 -16.13 -13.02
CA ASP A 62 -0.55 -15.70 -13.95
C ASP A 62 -0.02 -16.88 -14.78
N ARG A 63 0.17 -18.05 -14.14
CA ARG A 63 0.59 -19.28 -14.83
C ARG A 63 -0.47 -19.72 -15.84
N ARG A 64 -1.74 -19.74 -15.46
CA ARG A 64 -2.84 -20.12 -16.36
C ARG A 64 -2.95 -19.16 -17.53
N GLU A 65 -2.90 -17.86 -17.26
CA GLU A 65 -2.92 -16.84 -18.30
C GLU A 65 -1.77 -17.03 -19.29
N TYR A 66 -0.57 -17.34 -18.80
CA TYR A 66 0.56 -17.66 -19.68
C TYR A 66 0.30 -18.92 -20.53
N GLU A 67 -0.22 -20.00 -19.92
CA GLU A 67 -0.52 -21.24 -20.64
C GLU A 67 -1.63 -21.05 -21.69
N GLU A 68 -2.63 -20.22 -21.40
CA GLU A 68 -3.76 -19.89 -22.29
C GLU A 68 -3.36 -18.94 -23.42
N THR A 69 -2.50 -17.95 -23.13
CA THR A 69 -2.02 -16.99 -24.13
C THR A 69 -1.03 -17.60 -25.11
N ASN A 70 -0.14 -18.49 -24.62
CA ASN A 70 0.89 -19.11 -25.44
C ASN A 70 0.52 -20.51 -25.93
N LEU A 71 -0.59 -21.07 -25.45
CA LEU A 71 -1.08 -22.43 -25.76
C LEU A 71 -0.05 -23.54 -25.50
N VAL A 72 0.87 -23.30 -24.56
CA VAL A 72 1.94 -24.24 -24.18
C VAL A 72 1.91 -24.46 -22.67
N ARG A 73 1.92 -25.73 -22.26
CA ARG A 73 1.98 -26.13 -20.83
C ARG A 73 3.37 -25.87 -20.26
N LEU A 74 3.46 -25.21 -19.11
CA LEU A 74 4.73 -25.13 -18.40
C LEU A 74 5.08 -26.47 -17.75
N PRO A 75 6.38 -26.82 -17.68
CA PRO A 75 6.83 -27.99 -16.94
C PRO A 75 6.47 -27.87 -15.44
N ALA A 76 6.46 -29.01 -14.76
CA ALA A 76 6.34 -29.03 -13.31
C ALA A 76 7.55 -28.33 -12.67
N ALA A 77 7.34 -27.72 -11.50
CA ALA A 77 8.36 -26.93 -10.81
C ALA A 77 9.66 -27.74 -10.61
N SER A 78 10.78 -27.12 -10.99
CA SER A 78 12.11 -27.71 -10.85
C SER A 78 12.47 -27.93 -9.38
N LYS A 79 13.41 -28.84 -9.08
CA LYS A 79 13.92 -29.05 -7.72
C LYS A 79 14.43 -27.74 -7.08
N LYS A 80 15.06 -26.88 -7.90
CA LYS A 80 15.52 -25.55 -7.47
C LYS A 80 14.37 -24.64 -7.06
N GLU A 81 13.28 -24.64 -7.83
CA GLU A 81 12.10 -23.82 -7.55
C GLU A 81 11.34 -24.36 -6.34
N LYS A 82 11.19 -25.68 -6.22
CA LYS A 82 10.63 -26.33 -5.04
C LYS A 82 11.40 -25.99 -3.78
N GLY A 83 12.74 -25.97 -3.83
CA GLY A 83 13.56 -25.55 -2.69
C GLY A 83 13.35 -24.08 -2.30
N ARG A 84 13.25 -23.18 -3.27
CA ARG A 84 12.95 -21.76 -3.04
C ARG A 84 11.55 -21.55 -2.47
N GLN A 85 10.55 -22.27 -2.99
CA GLN A 85 9.18 -22.21 -2.50
C GLN A 85 9.11 -22.74 -1.07
N ALA A 86 9.71 -23.89 -0.78
CA ALA A 86 9.75 -24.46 0.56
C ALA A 86 10.44 -23.55 1.59
N ALA A 87 11.41 -22.73 1.18
CA ALA A 87 12.01 -21.73 2.06
C ALA A 87 11.05 -20.55 2.35
N ARG A 88 10.23 -20.15 1.37
CA ARG A 88 9.21 -19.10 1.54
C ARG A 88 8.02 -19.57 2.36
N ASP A 89 7.59 -20.81 2.17
CA ASP A 89 6.45 -21.42 2.86
C ASP A 89 6.68 -21.56 4.39
N ARG A 90 7.94 -21.50 4.87
CA ARG A 90 8.24 -21.48 6.31
C ARG A 90 7.78 -20.21 7.01
N GLY A 91 7.42 -19.17 6.26
CA GLY A 91 7.07 -17.84 6.77
C GLY A 91 5.65 -17.68 7.32
N GLY A 92 5.01 -18.73 7.86
CA GLY A 92 3.79 -18.57 8.67
C GLY A 92 2.50 -18.34 7.88
N GLY A 93 2.11 -19.25 6.99
CA GLY A 93 0.74 -19.26 6.46
C GLY A 93 -0.19 -20.08 7.37
N PHE A 94 -1.33 -19.51 7.79
CA PHE A 94 -2.34 -20.24 8.55
C PHE A 94 -3.74 -19.90 8.02
N GLY A 95 -4.58 -20.91 7.82
CA GLY A 95 -5.97 -20.72 7.38
C GLY A 95 -6.16 -20.21 5.95
N GLY A 96 -5.10 -20.10 5.14
CA GLY A 96 -5.14 -19.43 3.82
C GLY A 96 -4.74 -17.95 3.89
N GLU A 97 -4.41 -17.46 5.07
CA GLU A 97 -3.88 -16.12 5.30
C GLU A 97 -2.36 -16.17 5.51
N GLU A 98 -1.68 -15.07 5.20
CA GLU A 98 -0.23 -14.91 5.37
C GLU A 98 0.07 -14.14 6.65
N TRP A 99 0.60 -14.82 7.68
CA TRP A 99 1.02 -14.19 8.92
C TRP A 99 2.49 -13.80 8.82
N LYS A 100 2.75 -12.52 8.59
CA LYS A 100 4.11 -11.98 8.53
C LYS A 100 4.61 -11.63 9.93
N GLY A 101 5.92 -11.78 10.12
CA GLY A 101 6.59 -11.23 11.31
C GLY A 101 6.42 -9.70 11.41
N LEU A 102 6.17 -9.21 12.62
CA LEU A 102 5.90 -7.79 12.87
C LEU A 102 7.13 -6.88 12.67
N GLY A 103 8.36 -7.39 12.73
CA GLY A 103 9.58 -6.56 12.66
C GLY A 103 9.69 -5.76 11.36
N GLU A 104 9.88 -6.43 10.23
CA GLU A 104 10.13 -5.74 8.95
C GLU A 104 8.89 -5.05 8.37
N SER A 105 7.68 -5.51 8.75
CA SER A 105 6.43 -4.94 8.24
C SER A 105 6.09 -3.61 8.92
N VAL A 106 6.31 -3.50 10.23
CA VAL A 106 6.03 -2.27 11.00
C VAL A 106 7.00 -1.15 10.62
N ASP A 107 8.29 -1.47 10.44
CA ASP A 107 9.28 -0.47 10.03
C ASP A 107 8.94 0.18 8.69
N ARG A 108 8.45 -0.61 7.72
CA ARG A 108 8.00 -0.09 6.41
C ARG A 108 6.76 0.79 6.51
N ILE A 109 5.81 0.44 7.37
CA ILE A 109 4.65 1.31 7.64
C ILE A 109 5.15 2.63 8.25
N GLY A 110 6.09 2.56 9.19
CA GLY A 110 6.74 3.73 9.77
C GLY A 110 7.40 4.62 8.72
N ASP A 111 8.14 4.03 7.77
CA ASP A 111 8.79 4.77 6.68
C ASP A 111 7.81 5.39 5.69
N LEU A 112 6.73 4.68 5.36
CA LEU A 112 5.68 5.17 4.44
C LEU A 112 4.83 6.28 5.07
N THR A 113 4.57 6.19 6.36
CA THR A 113 3.77 7.19 7.10
C THR A 113 4.60 8.38 7.56
N ARG A 114 5.93 8.27 7.59
CA ARG A 114 6.81 9.38 7.94
C ARG A 114 6.70 10.49 6.90
N ARG A 115 6.34 11.70 7.35
CA ARG A 115 6.26 12.90 6.50
C ARG A 115 7.58 13.13 5.77
N LYS A 116 7.54 13.11 4.44
CA LYS A 116 8.69 13.43 3.57
C LYS A 116 8.70 14.93 3.25
N GLY A 117 9.56 15.71 3.89
CA GLY A 117 9.86 17.10 3.50
C GLY A 117 10.08 18.09 4.66
N ARG A 118 10.78 19.20 4.37
CA ARG A 118 10.90 20.36 5.26
C ARG A 118 9.54 21.05 5.30
N ASP A 119 8.86 20.89 6.42
CA ASP A 119 7.55 21.42 6.78
C ASP A 119 7.52 22.97 6.81
N SER A 120 7.67 23.61 5.65
CA SER A 120 7.42 25.04 5.49
C SER A 120 5.95 25.32 5.81
N ALA A 121 5.68 26.39 6.56
CA ALA A 121 4.31 26.82 6.87
C ALA A 121 3.45 26.98 5.61
N LEU A 122 4.06 27.31 4.47
CA LEU A 122 3.40 27.43 3.18
C LEU A 122 2.99 26.06 2.60
N ASP A 123 3.82 25.04 2.75
CA ASP A 123 3.52 23.67 2.30
C ASP A 123 2.40 23.04 3.14
N LYS A 124 2.41 23.32 4.46
CA LYS A 124 1.30 22.98 5.37
C LYS A 124 0.01 23.69 4.97
N SER A 125 0.08 24.99 4.64
CA SER A 125 -1.10 25.74 4.24
C SER A 125 -1.70 25.18 2.96
N ARG A 126 -0.88 24.92 1.92
CA ARG A 126 -1.35 24.37 0.64
C ARG A 126 -1.99 22.99 0.77
N LYS A 127 -1.41 22.10 1.58
CA LYS A 127 -1.97 20.76 1.85
C LYS A 127 -3.30 20.81 2.61
N ARG A 128 -3.47 21.77 3.53
CA ARG A 128 -4.76 21.98 4.19
C ARG A 128 -5.81 22.51 3.23
N THR A 129 -5.47 23.41 2.31
CA THR A 129 -6.43 23.95 1.34
C THR A 129 -6.92 22.89 0.35
N SER A 130 -6.10 21.89 -0.01
CA SER A 130 -6.52 20.81 -0.93
C SER A 130 -7.43 19.77 -0.26
N TRP A 131 -7.40 19.64 1.07
CA TRP A 131 -8.26 18.72 1.83
C TRP A 131 -9.53 19.40 2.37
N ALA A 132 -9.50 20.72 2.61
CA ALA A 132 -10.58 21.48 3.22
C ALA A 132 -11.61 22.10 2.24
N VAL A 133 -11.83 21.48 1.07
CA VAL A 133 -12.83 21.93 0.06
C VAL A 133 -14.06 20.99 0.01
N GLU A 134 -14.24 20.13 1.01
CA GLU A 134 -15.58 19.65 1.37
C GLU A 134 -16.10 20.44 2.58
N ASP A 135 -17.34 20.89 2.47
CA ASP A 135 -18.02 21.89 3.31
C ASP A 135 -17.81 21.73 4.83
N GLY A 136 -17.22 22.76 5.45
CA GLY A 136 -17.13 22.92 6.91
C GLY A 136 -16.89 24.39 7.27
N PRO A 137 -17.42 24.89 8.40
CA PRO A 137 -17.55 26.31 8.67
C PRO A 137 -16.17 26.96 8.80
N ARG A 138 -15.91 27.93 7.91
CA ARG A 138 -14.69 28.75 7.88
C ARG A 138 -14.59 29.58 9.16
N GLY A 139 -13.96 29.02 10.20
CA GLY A 139 -13.87 29.63 11.52
C GLY A 139 -12.50 29.45 12.17
N SER A 140 -11.41 29.79 11.48
CA SER A 140 -10.15 30.29 12.07
C SER A 140 -9.13 30.48 10.94
N GLY A 141 -9.32 31.55 10.17
CA GLY A 141 -8.33 31.98 9.18
C GLY A 141 -7.24 32.84 9.83
N MET A 142 -6.12 33.01 9.12
CA MET A 142 -4.97 33.86 9.45
C MET A 142 -5.32 35.30 9.92
N GLY A 143 -6.56 35.75 9.70
CA GLY A 143 -7.12 37.00 10.20
C GLY A 143 -7.21 37.10 11.73
N ASP A 144 -7.44 36.00 12.45
CA ASP A 144 -7.57 36.05 13.93
C ASP A 144 -6.29 36.53 14.61
N ALA A 145 -5.14 36.03 14.18
CA ALA A 145 -3.85 36.44 14.72
C ALA A 145 -3.56 37.93 14.39
N PHE A 146 -3.99 38.40 13.22
CA PHE A 146 -3.88 39.79 12.82
C PHE A 146 -4.83 40.69 13.61
N GLU A 147 -6.06 40.26 13.86
CA GLU A 147 -7.05 40.99 14.65
C GLU A 147 -6.67 41.08 16.13
N VAL A 148 -6.15 39.99 16.70
CA VAL A 148 -5.61 40.00 18.07
C VAL A 148 -4.41 40.96 18.17
N LYS A 149 -3.51 40.96 17.18
CA LYS A 149 -2.37 41.89 17.15
C LYS A 149 -2.84 43.34 16.98
N ARG A 150 -3.79 43.59 16.07
CA ARG A 150 -4.41 44.91 15.84
C ARG A 150 -5.09 45.43 17.11
N ARG A 151 -5.87 44.60 17.79
CA ARG A 151 -6.56 44.95 19.05
C ARG A 151 -5.55 45.27 20.16
N ARG A 152 -4.48 44.49 20.30
CA ARG A 152 -3.39 44.78 21.26
C ARG A 152 -2.66 46.09 20.94
N LEU A 153 -2.38 46.36 19.66
CA LEU A 153 -1.73 47.60 19.23
C LEU A 153 -2.63 48.83 19.43
N ALA A 154 -3.92 48.72 19.14
CA ALA A 154 -4.90 49.78 19.39
C ALA A 154 -4.99 50.11 20.89
N LYS A 155 -4.99 49.09 21.76
CA LYS A 155 -5.00 49.27 23.22
C LYS A 155 -3.72 49.94 23.75
N LYS A 156 -2.58 49.74 23.09
CA LYS A 156 -1.30 50.37 23.46
C LYS A 156 -1.18 51.83 22.99
N ARG A 157 -1.92 52.22 21.94
CA ARG A 157 -1.92 53.60 21.39
C ARG A 157 -2.95 54.53 22.02
N GLY A 158 -3.88 54.00 22.81
CA GLY A 158 -4.90 54.76 23.54
C GLY A 158 -4.54 55.07 24.99
N ARG A 159 -3.23 55.18 25.31
CA ARG A 159 -2.72 55.57 26.63
C ARG A 159 -1.63 56.60 26.46
#